data_AF-A0A920HND1-F1
#
_entry.id   AF-A0A920HND1-F1
#
_cell.length_a   1.000
_cell.length_b   1.000
_cell.length_c   1.000
_cell.angle_alpha   90.00
_cell.angle_beta   90.00
_cell.angle_gamma   90.00
#
_symmetry.space_group_name_H-M   'P 1'
#
loop_
_entity.id
_entity.type
_entity.pdbx_description
1 polymer ?
#
loop_
_entity_poly.entity_id
_entity_poly.type
_entity_poly.pdbx_seq_one_letter_code
_entity_poly.pdbx_strand_id
1 'polypeptide(L)' 'MVSQEAIKKLEQNSNESIDRNHPKLKEKRINIEFDRNDPKTWGKIGRNEKCPCGSGKKYKNCHGRLA' A
#
# COMPACT_ATOMS: atom_id res chain seq x y z
N MET A 1 42.75 0.94 -30.63
CA MET A 1 42.05 -0.27 -30.15
C MET A 1 41.42 0.09 -28.83
N VAL A 2 40.09 0.26 -28.78
CA VAL A 2 39.40 0.56 -27.53
C VAL A 2 39.55 -0.66 -26.63
N SER A 3 40.14 -0.50 -25.44
CA SER A 3 40.38 -1.61 -24.51
C SER A 3 39.07 -2.37 -24.27
N GLN A 4 39.16 -3.70 -24.29
CA GLN A 4 38.03 -4.60 -24.00
C GLN A 4 37.38 -4.26 -22.64
N GLU A 5 38.16 -3.71 -21.71
CA GLU A 5 37.66 -3.21 -20.43
C GLU A 5 36.77 -1.96 -20.53
N ALA A 6 37.03 -1.07 -21.49
CA ALA A 6 36.22 0.13 -21.70
C ALA A 6 34.85 -0.19 -22.34
N ILE A 7 34.81 -1.19 -23.23
CA ILE A 7 33.56 -1.71 -23.83
C ILE A 7 32.71 -2.39 -22.73
N LYS A 8 33.34 -3.18 -21.86
CA LYS A 8 32.66 -3.89 -20.76
C LYS A 8 32.04 -2.94 -19.73
N LYS A 9 32.64 -1.78 -19.49
CA LYS A 9 32.11 -0.74 -18.57
C LYS A 9 30.88 0.00 -19.11
N LEU A 10 30.68 0.05 -20.44
CA LEU A 10 29.48 0.65 -21.04
C LEU A 10 28.28 -0.30 -21.02
N GLU A 11 28.48 -1.60 -21.25
CA GLU A 11 27.42 -2.62 -21.16
C GLU A 11 26.89 -2.83 -19.74
N GLN A 12 27.72 -2.52 -18.72
CA GLN A 12 27.33 -2.63 -17.31
C GLN A 12 26.44 -1.49 -16.83
N ASN A 13 26.39 -0.34 -17.53
CA ASN A 13 25.61 0.84 -17.13
C ASN A 13 24.22 0.92 -17.77
N SER A 14 23.93 0.11 -18.79
CA SER A 14 22.62 0.06 -19.46
C SER A 14 21.68 -1.00 -18.88
N ASN A 15 22.13 -1.77 -17.89
CA ASN A 15 21.38 -2.87 -17.25
C ASN A 15 20.83 -2.53 -15.86
N GLU A 16 20.66 -1.25 -15.53
CA GLU A 16 19.80 -0.88 -14.39
C GLU A 16 18.33 -0.91 -14.85
N SER A 17 17.90 -2.12 -15.20
CA SER A 17 16.52 -2.45 -15.50
C SER A 17 15.70 -2.22 -14.24
N ILE A 18 14.67 -1.37 -14.34
CA ILE A 18 13.67 -1.11 -13.30
C ILE A 18 13.25 -2.44 -12.64
N ASP A 19 13.79 -2.71 -11.45
CA ASP A 19 13.44 -3.88 -10.67
C ASP A 19 12.04 -3.67 -10.07
N ARG A 20 11.03 -4.31 -10.68
CA ARG A 20 9.65 -4.34 -10.17
C ARG A 20 9.52 -5.09 -8.83
N ASN A 21 10.60 -5.64 -8.29
CA ASN A 21 10.68 -6.28 -6.99
C ASN A 21 11.54 -5.49 -5.99
N HIS A 22 11.41 -4.17 -5.93
CA HIS A 22 11.92 -3.41 -4.79
C HIS A 22 11.23 -3.87 -3.48
N PRO A 23 11.94 -4.52 -2.54
CA PRO A 23 11.31 -5.19 -1.40
C PRO A 23 10.94 -4.25 -0.23
N LYS A 24 11.28 -2.94 -0.29
CA LYS A 24 11.16 -2.04 0.88
C LYS A 24 9.73 -1.66 1.31
N LEU A 25 8.67 -2.14 0.65
CA LEU A 25 7.28 -1.90 1.08
C LEU A 25 6.53 -3.16 1.51
N LYS A 26 7.17 -4.33 1.60
CA LYS A 26 6.46 -5.61 1.86
C LYS A 26 6.29 -6.01 3.33
N GLU A 27 6.85 -5.29 4.31
CA GLU A 27 7.01 -5.85 5.67
C GLU A 27 6.17 -5.25 6.80
N LYS A 28 5.12 -4.49 6.52
CA LYS A 28 4.11 -4.23 7.56
C LYS A 28 2.74 -4.72 7.15
N ARG A 29 2.61 -6.05 7.01
CA ARG A 29 1.32 -6.70 7.25
C ARG A 29 1.01 -6.59 8.73
N ILE A 30 0.53 -5.42 9.13
CA ILE A 30 -0.14 -5.23 10.41
C ILE A 30 -1.39 -6.12 10.38
N ASN A 31 -1.30 -7.30 11.01
CA ASN A 31 -2.47 -8.08 11.38
C ASN A 31 -3.20 -7.30 12.48
N ILE A 32 -3.94 -6.27 12.08
CA ILE A 32 -4.90 -5.61 12.97
C ILE A 32 -6.16 -6.46 12.92
N GLU A 33 -6.46 -7.14 14.02
CA GLU A 33 -7.72 -7.87 14.19
C GLU A 33 -8.88 -6.89 13.98
N PHE A 34 -9.87 -7.29 13.20
CA PHE A 34 -11.00 -6.42 12.87
C PHE A 34 -12.01 -6.44 14.02
N ASP A 35 -12.09 -5.36 14.79
CA ASP A 35 -13.06 -5.22 15.89
C ASP A 35 -14.18 -4.25 15.49
N ARG A 36 -15.41 -4.75 15.43
CA ARG A 36 -16.63 -3.98 15.14
C ARG A 36 -16.89 -2.83 16.13
N ASN A 37 -16.32 -2.86 17.32
CA ASN A 37 -16.51 -1.81 18.34
C ASN A 37 -15.40 -0.74 18.30
N ASP A 38 -14.27 -1.02 17.65
CA ASP A 38 -13.16 -0.06 17.53
C ASP A 38 -13.00 0.44 16.09
N PRO A 39 -13.43 1.68 15.77
CA PRO A 39 -13.33 2.25 14.43
C PRO A 39 -11.89 2.40 13.92
N LYS A 40 -10.88 2.37 14.79
CA LYS A 40 -9.47 2.44 14.39
C LYS A 40 -9.01 1.17 13.68
N THR A 41 -9.67 0.04 13.93
CA THR A 41 -9.32 -1.25 13.34
C THR A 41 -9.87 -1.46 11.92
N TRP A 42 -10.87 -0.67 11.52
CA TRP A 42 -11.59 -0.91 10.27
C TRP A 42 -10.82 -0.49 9.00
N GLY A 43 -9.72 0.26 9.15
CA GLY A 43 -8.92 0.73 8.02
C GLY A 43 -9.64 1.78 7.16
N LYS A 44 -9.34 1.78 5.85
CA LYS A 44 -9.94 2.72 4.90
C LYS A 44 -11.32 2.23 4.46
N ILE A 45 -12.37 2.87 4.96
CA ILE A 45 -13.77 2.62 4.55
C ILE A 45 -14.29 3.74 3.66
N GLY A 46 -15.01 3.36 2.60
CA GLY A 46 -15.70 4.31 1.75
C GLY A 46 -16.86 5.01 2.47
N ARG A 47 -16.98 6.33 2.32
CA ARG A 47 -18.06 7.14 2.94
C ARG A 47 -19.48 6.64 2.64
N ASN A 48 -19.71 6.01 1.49
CA ASN A 48 -21.03 5.49 1.11
C ASN A 48 -21.26 4.01 1.46
N GLU A 49 -20.26 3.29 1.95
CA GLU A 49 -20.38 1.87 2.30
C GLU A 49 -21.17 1.66 3.60
N LYS A 50 -21.65 0.43 3.83
CA LYS A 50 -22.31 0.08 5.09
C LYS A 50 -21.34 0.27 6.25
N CYS A 51 -21.82 0.90 7.32
CA CYS A 51 -20.99 1.12 8.49
C CYS A 51 -20.72 -0.23 9.20
N PRO A 52 -19.45 -0.56 9.52
CA PRO A 52 -19.13 -1.88 10.03
C PRO A 52 -19.63 -2.15 11.44
N CYS A 53 -20.01 -1.10 12.19
CA CYS A 53 -20.64 -1.19 13.51
C CYS A 53 -21.98 -1.95 13.52
N GLY A 54 -22.54 -2.29 12.35
CA GLY A 54 -23.79 -3.04 12.25
C GLY A 54 -25.06 -2.18 12.32
N SER A 55 -24.95 -0.86 12.34
CA SER A 55 -26.11 0.06 12.42
C SER A 55 -27.02 0.07 11.18
N GLY A 56 -26.62 -0.57 10.07
CA GLY A 56 -27.32 -0.53 8.79
C GLY A 56 -27.21 0.81 8.03
N LYS A 57 -26.64 1.85 8.65
CA LYS A 57 -26.43 3.17 8.05
C LYS A 57 -25.16 3.18 7.19
N LYS A 58 -25.08 4.10 6.22
CA LYS A 58 -23.83 4.38 5.46
C LYS A 58 -22.78 4.99 6.39
N TYR A 59 -21.49 4.73 6.17
CA TYR A 59 -20.39 5.22 7.02
C TYR A 59 -20.46 6.73 7.26
N LYS A 60 -20.67 7.53 6.21
CA LYS A 60 -20.82 8.99 6.30
C LYS A 60 -21.99 9.48 7.17
N ASN A 61 -23.00 8.65 7.38
CA ASN A 61 -24.20 8.97 8.18
C ASN A 61 -24.13 8.33 9.58
N CYS A 62 -23.01 7.73 9.94
CA CYS A 62 -22.78 7.06 11.22
C CYS A 62 -21.42 7.51 11.76
N HIS A 63 -20.45 6.61 11.94
CA HIS A 63 -19.13 6.90 12.50
C HIS A 63 -18.24 7.80 11.61
N GLY A 64 -18.55 7.95 10.32
CA GLY A 64 -17.86 8.85 9.39
C GLY A 64 -18.55 10.20 9.19
N ARG A 65 -19.48 10.58 10.09
CA ARG A 65 -20.13 11.88 10.08
C ARG A 65 -19.09 12.94 10.47
N LEU A 66 -18.80 13.84 9.54
CA LEU A 66 -18.02 15.04 9.83
C LEU A 66 -18.97 16.01 10.53
N ALA A 67 -18.57 16.50 11.70
CA ALA A 67 -19.29 17.55 12.42
C ALA A 67 -19.21 18.88 11.67
#